data_AF-A0A951ZA66-F1
#
_entry.id   AF-A0A951ZA66-F1
#
_cell.length_a   1.000
_cell.length_b   1.000
_cell.length_c   1.000
_cell.angle_alpha   90.00
_cell.angle_beta   90.00
_cell.angle_gamma   90.00
#
_symmetry.space_group_name_H-M   'P 1'
#
loop_
_entity.id
_entity.type
_entity.pdbx_description
1 polymer ?
#
loop_
_entity_poly.entity_id
_entity_poly.type
_entity_poly.pdbx_seq_one_letter_code
_entity_poly.pdbx_strand_id
1 'polypeptide(L)'
;MTMAAEGGPRLAGLVLAAGGARRFGAPKQLALVGGRSLVEAAVHLALDCCAAGVVVVSGAHAPAVEAAIGHLPVAVARNEAWREGLASSLRRGVQAMPAHAEACLVLLCDQAALTAADLMRLVEAWQAFPQRMAAAGYAGTAGVPAIFPRAVWPALARLRGDHGARRLLAGAAALTVVAMPNAAVDVDTPADHAGLCRSSGHLALPVAQPAVYLRAARQEAGMEGAEGMMRVRVEYFAVLRECAGCSHEEVETQAATLRALFAELEARHGFPRLPSLKVALNAEFRDWESPLADGDTVVFIPPVAGG
;
A
#
# COMPACT_ATOMS: atom_id res chain seq x y z
N MET A 1 -12.34 19.79 41.09
CA MET A 1 -11.98 18.38 41.30
C MET A 1 -12.62 17.57 40.18
N THR A 2 -11.88 17.37 39.09
CA THR A 2 -12.13 16.30 38.10
C THR A 2 -10.79 15.99 37.45
N MET A 3 -10.05 15.01 37.99
CA MET A 3 -8.95 14.38 37.28
C MET A 3 -9.56 13.39 36.29
N ALA A 4 -9.54 13.70 35.00
CA ALA A 4 -9.60 12.68 33.97
C ALA A 4 -8.17 12.11 33.83
N ALA A 5 -8.00 10.82 34.06
CA ALA A 5 -6.72 10.15 33.89
C ALA A 5 -6.34 10.14 32.40
N GLU A 6 -5.42 11.01 31.99
CA GLU A 6 -4.62 10.79 30.78
C GLU A 6 -3.67 9.61 31.06
N GLY A 7 -3.89 8.45 30.43
CA GLY A 7 -2.93 7.35 30.56
C GLY A 7 -3.48 5.93 30.39
N GLY A 8 -4.23 5.67 29.32
CA GLY A 8 -4.41 4.30 28.86
C GLY A 8 -3.06 3.67 28.42
N PRO A 9 -2.91 2.34 28.46
CA PRO A 9 -1.66 1.69 28.10
C PRO A 9 -1.27 1.98 26.65
N ARG A 10 0.00 2.33 26.41
CA ARG A 10 0.49 2.83 25.13
C ARG A 10 0.68 1.71 24.10
N LEU A 11 -0.24 1.64 23.13
CA LEU A 11 -0.22 0.66 22.04
C LEU A 11 0.56 1.20 20.83
N ALA A 12 1.54 0.43 20.35
CA ALA A 12 2.24 0.66 19.08
C ALA A 12 1.72 -0.27 17.98
N GLY A 13 1.76 0.18 16.72
CA GLY A 13 1.42 -0.64 15.56
C GLY A 13 2.65 -1.29 14.94
N LEU A 14 2.53 -2.56 14.56
CA LEU A 14 3.54 -3.31 13.81
C LEU A 14 2.90 -3.89 12.54
N VAL A 15 3.15 -3.25 11.39
CA VAL A 15 2.65 -3.69 10.09
C VAL A 15 3.73 -4.52 9.38
N LEU A 16 3.42 -5.77 9.05
CA LEU A 16 4.34 -6.68 8.36
C LEU A 16 4.10 -6.64 6.84
N ALA A 17 5.07 -6.09 6.11
CA ALA A 17 4.99 -5.90 4.65
C ALA A 17 6.23 -6.45 3.91
N ALA A 18 6.99 -7.35 4.53
CA ALA A 18 8.30 -7.81 4.03
C ALA A 18 8.25 -8.97 3.01
N GLY A 19 7.08 -9.59 2.80
CA GLY A 19 6.92 -10.83 2.05
C GLY A 19 7.25 -10.71 0.55
N GLY A 20 7.71 -11.82 -0.05
CA GLY A 20 8.11 -11.87 -1.46
C GLY A 20 6.97 -11.95 -2.48
N ALA A 21 5.71 -12.10 -2.04
CA ALA A 21 4.52 -12.12 -2.91
C ALA A 21 4.57 -13.14 -4.07
N ARG A 22 5.19 -14.32 -3.87
CA ARG A 22 5.47 -15.30 -4.94
C ARG A 22 4.23 -15.77 -5.70
N ARG A 23 3.14 -16.06 -4.99
CA ARG A 23 1.85 -16.49 -5.58
C ARG A 23 1.13 -15.37 -6.32
N PHE A 24 1.42 -14.13 -5.95
CA PHE A 24 0.86 -12.94 -6.56
C PHE A 24 1.59 -12.56 -7.87
N GLY A 25 2.90 -12.84 -7.95
CA GLY A 25 3.73 -12.57 -9.13
C GLY A 25 4.25 -11.13 -9.25
N ALA A 26 3.81 -10.24 -8.37
CA ALA A 26 4.22 -8.84 -8.28
C ALA A 26 4.23 -8.37 -6.80
N PRO A 27 4.77 -7.18 -6.46
CA PRO A 27 4.77 -6.66 -5.09
C PRO A 27 3.34 -6.44 -4.56
N LYS A 28 2.73 -7.48 -3.96
CA LYS A 28 1.32 -7.44 -3.54
C LYS A 28 1.01 -6.34 -2.53
N GLN A 29 2.00 -5.93 -1.74
CA GLN A 29 1.94 -4.78 -0.83
C GLN A 29 1.40 -3.53 -1.51
N LEU A 30 1.68 -3.39 -2.80
CA LEU A 30 1.30 -2.24 -3.59
C LEU A 30 -0.08 -2.45 -4.24
N ALA A 31 -0.66 -3.64 -4.27
CA ALA A 31 -1.94 -3.87 -4.93
C ALA A 31 -3.04 -2.93 -4.40
N LEU A 32 -3.79 -2.31 -5.32
CA LEU A 32 -4.79 -1.30 -4.99
C LEU A 32 -6.14 -1.95 -4.69
N VAL A 33 -6.73 -1.63 -3.55
CA VAL A 33 -8.10 -1.99 -3.20
C VAL A 33 -8.78 -0.71 -2.72
N GLY A 34 -9.83 -0.28 -3.43
CA GLY A 34 -10.51 0.98 -3.10
C GLY A 34 -9.61 2.22 -3.20
N GLY A 35 -8.73 2.26 -4.20
CA GLY A 35 -7.83 3.40 -4.46
C GLY A 35 -6.56 3.45 -3.62
N ARG A 36 -6.44 2.62 -2.57
CA ARG A 36 -5.29 2.60 -1.66
C ARG A 36 -4.50 1.30 -1.80
N SER A 37 -3.18 1.37 -1.66
CA SER A 37 -2.37 0.14 -1.64
C SER A 37 -2.62 -0.68 -0.38
N LEU A 38 -2.45 -2.00 -0.47
CA LEU A 38 -2.58 -2.91 0.67
C LEU A 38 -1.73 -2.47 1.89
N VAL A 39 -0.50 -2.02 1.65
CA VAL A 39 0.36 -1.54 2.73
C VAL A 39 -0.12 -0.23 3.34
N GLU A 40 -0.53 0.75 2.53
CA GLU A 40 -1.08 2.00 3.05
C GLU A 40 -2.37 1.76 3.84
N ALA A 41 -3.27 0.91 3.35
CA ALA A 41 -4.52 0.57 4.04
C ALA A 41 -4.25 0.00 5.45
N ALA A 42 -3.32 -0.96 5.56
CA ALA A 42 -2.93 -1.52 6.85
C ALA A 42 -2.23 -0.50 7.76
N VAL A 43 -1.45 0.43 7.20
CA VAL A 43 -0.81 1.51 7.97
C VAL A 43 -1.85 2.50 8.52
N HIS A 44 -2.82 2.92 7.72
CA HIS A 44 -3.90 3.80 8.19
C HIS A 44 -4.69 3.16 9.33
N LEU A 45 -5.07 1.90 9.17
CA LEU A 45 -5.73 1.14 10.23
C LEU A 45 -4.89 1.10 11.53
N ALA A 46 -3.57 0.96 11.42
CA ALA A 46 -2.67 1.00 12.58
C ALA A 46 -2.61 2.41 13.20
N LEU A 47 -2.46 3.45 12.39
CA LEU A 47 -2.38 4.85 12.84
C LEU A 47 -3.65 5.27 13.60
N ASP A 48 -4.81 4.82 13.16
CA ASP A 48 -6.10 5.16 13.78
C ASP A 48 -6.27 4.61 15.20
N CYS A 49 -5.48 3.60 15.60
CA CYS A 49 -5.62 2.94 16.90
C CYS A 49 -4.33 2.83 17.74
N CYS A 50 -3.16 3.20 17.20
CA CYS A 50 -1.86 3.03 17.84
C CYS A 50 -1.17 4.36 18.17
N ALA A 51 -1.57 4.97 19.30
CA ALA A 51 -1.04 6.26 19.75
C ALA A 51 0.47 6.26 20.08
N ALA A 52 1.10 5.10 20.31
CA ALA A 52 2.53 5.02 20.60
C ALA A 52 3.41 5.01 19.33
N GLY A 53 2.81 5.15 18.15
CA GLY A 53 3.48 5.14 16.85
C GLY A 53 3.36 3.80 16.12
N VAL A 54 3.71 3.82 14.85
CA VAL A 54 3.61 2.66 13.94
C VAL A 54 4.96 2.37 13.33
N VAL A 55 5.35 1.09 13.33
CA VAL A 55 6.51 0.58 12.61
C VAL A 55 6.05 -0.34 11.49
N VAL A 56 6.56 -0.09 10.29
CA VAL A 56 6.34 -0.95 9.12
C VAL A 56 7.60 -1.74 8.82
N VAL A 57 7.46 -3.06 8.69
CA VAL A 57 8.57 -3.95 8.33
C VAL A 57 8.56 -4.17 6.82
N SER A 58 9.53 -3.58 6.13
CA SER A 58 9.77 -3.77 4.70
C SER A 58 10.74 -4.95 4.45
N GLY A 59 10.85 -5.44 3.22
CA GLY A 59 11.66 -6.63 2.90
C GLY A 59 11.90 -6.81 1.40
N ALA A 60 11.34 -7.87 0.80
CA ALA A 60 11.60 -8.26 -0.58
C ALA A 60 11.48 -7.13 -1.61
N HIS A 61 10.54 -6.21 -1.39
CA HIS A 61 10.26 -5.05 -2.26
C HIS A 61 10.46 -3.72 -1.54
N ALA A 62 11.43 -3.67 -0.63
CA ALA A 62 11.62 -2.55 0.30
C ALA A 62 11.60 -1.16 -0.35
N PRO A 63 12.36 -0.85 -1.42
CA PRO A 63 12.34 0.49 -2.01
C PRO A 63 10.95 0.96 -2.44
N ALA A 64 10.16 0.08 -3.06
CA ALA A 64 8.83 0.43 -3.55
C ALA A 64 7.79 0.52 -2.42
N VAL A 65 7.86 -0.37 -1.43
CA VAL A 65 7.01 -0.33 -0.23
C VAL A 65 7.27 0.94 0.58
N GLU A 66 8.54 1.28 0.79
CA GLU A 66 8.95 2.47 1.55
C GLU A 66 8.57 3.76 0.84
N ALA A 67 8.65 3.81 -0.50
CA ALA A 67 8.18 4.94 -1.27
C ALA A 67 6.67 5.15 -1.15
N ALA A 68 5.87 4.07 -1.15
CA ALA A 68 4.41 4.15 -1.00
C ALA A 68 4.02 4.78 0.34
N ILE A 69 4.65 4.36 1.44
CA ILE A 69 4.30 4.84 2.79
C ILE A 69 5.11 6.04 3.28
N GLY A 70 6.05 6.56 2.48
CA GLY A 70 7.03 7.57 2.91
C GLY A 70 6.40 8.92 3.30
N HIS A 71 5.16 9.17 2.89
CA HIS A 71 4.38 10.35 3.25
C HIS A 71 3.61 10.18 4.59
N LEU A 72 3.61 8.99 5.17
CA LEU A 72 2.88 8.67 6.39
C LEU A 72 3.81 8.80 7.62
N PRO A 73 3.28 9.14 8.81
CA PRO A 73 4.06 9.34 10.03
C PRO A 73 4.45 8.00 10.68
N VAL A 74 5.27 7.20 9.99
CA VAL A 74 5.66 5.85 10.42
C VAL A 74 7.17 5.66 10.44
N ALA A 75 7.64 4.77 11.32
CA ALA A 75 9.02 4.29 11.27
C ALA A 75 9.11 3.05 10.36
N VAL A 76 10.22 2.90 9.65
CA VAL A 76 10.47 1.73 8.80
C VAL A 76 11.58 0.87 9.38
N ALA A 77 11.32 -0.44 9.48
CA ALA A 77 12.30 -1.44 9.89
C ALA A 77 12.55 -2.44 8.76
N ARG A 78 13.58 -2.20 7.94
CA ARG A 78 13.93 -3.07 6.82
C ARG A 78 14.43 -4.45 7.30
N ASN A 79 13.82 -5.53 6.80
CA ASN A 79 14.20 -6.91 7.08
C ASN A 79 14.92 -7.53 5.88
N GLU A 80 16.26 -7.58 5.94
CA GLU A 80 17.09 -8.25 4.92
C GLU A 80 16.93 -9.78 4.94
N ALA A 81 16.59 -10.34 6.11
CA ALA A 81 16.41 -11.77 6.32
C ALA A 81 14.97 -12.25 5.99
N TRP A 82 14.19 -11.49 5.21
CA TRP A 82 12.79 -11.80 4.89
C TRP A 82 12.56 -13.21 4.34
N ARG A 83 13.57 -13.81 3.71
CA ARG A 83 13.52 -15.18 3.17
C ARG A 83 13.40 -16.27 4.24
N GLU A 84 13.75 -15.98 5.50
CA GLU A 84 13.53 -16.90 6.62
C GLU A 84 12.04 -17.00 7.00
N GLY A 85 11.21 -16.11 6.47
CA GLY A 85 9.78 -16.15 6.68
C GLY A 85 9.27 -15.16 7.72
N LEU A 86 8.01 -15.35 8.10
CA LEU A 86 7.25 -14.39 8.93
C LEU A 86 7.90 -14.14 10.29
N ALA A 87 8.58 -15.14 10.89
CA ALA A 87 9.28 -14.97 12.15
C ALA A 87 10.38 -13.90 12.08
N SER A 88 11.16 -13.84 10.99
CA SER A 88 12.22 -12.82 10.85
C SER A 88 11.67 -11.40 10.85
N SER A 89 10.52 -11.19 10.20
CA SER A 89 9.83 -9.91 10.15
C SER A 89 9.28 -9.51 11.51
N LEU A 90 8.71 -10.46 12.26
CA LEU A 90 8.28 -10.22 13.64
C LEU A 90 9.43 -9.82 14.54
N ARG A 91 10.57 -10.54 14.49
CA ARG A 91 11.75 -10.21 15.28
C ARG A 91 12.25 -8.80 14.96
N ARG A 92 12.37 -8.47 13.66
CA ARG A 92 12.83 -7.15 13.22
C ARG A 92 11.88 -6.05 13.67
N GLY A 93 10.57 -6.27 13.54
CA GLY A 93 9.54 -5.32 13.95
C GLY A 93 9.55 -5.04 15.44
N VAL A 94 9.57 -6.10 16.26
CA VAL A 94 9.58 -5.97 17.73
C VAL A 94 10.85 -5.28 18.23
N GLN A 95 12.00 -5.53 17.61
CA GLN A 95 13.26 -4.84 17.93
C GLN A 95 13.23 -3.34 17.63
N ALA A 96 12.41 -2.91 16.67
CA ALA A 96 12.26 -1.51 16.27
C ALA A 96 11.12 -0.80 17.01
N MET A 97 10.37 -1.49 17.89
CA MET A 97 9.26 -0.89 18.62
C MET A 97 9.71 0.25 19.54
N PRO A 98 8.91 1.32 19.70
CA PRO A 98 9.22 2.41 20.60
C PRO A 98 9.43 1.94 22.05
N ALA A 99 10.47 2.46 22.69
CA ALA A 99 10.85 2.07 24.06
C ALA A 99 9.77 2.40 25.11
N HIS A 100 8.85 3.32 24.81
CA HIS A 100 7.73 3.70 25.69
C HIS A 100 6.46 2.87 25.44
N ALA A 101 6.38 2.07 24.37
CA ALA A 101 5.19 1.27 24.06
C ALA A 101 5.07 0.05 24.99
N GLU A 102 3.86 -0.17 25.49
CA GLU A 102 3.51 -1.21 26.47
C GLU A 102 2.97 -2.48 25.82
N ALA A 103 2.47 -2.36 24.59
CA ALA A 103 2.07 -3.48 23.74
C ALA A 103 2.29 -3.13 22.26
N CYS A 104 2.29 -4.14 21.40
CA CYS A 104 2.26 -3.95 19.95
C CYS A 104 1.07 -4.69 19.31
N LEU A 105 0.32 -3.99 18.47
CA LEU A 105 -0.67 -4.56 17.55
C LEU A 105 0.05 -5.03 16.28
N VAL A 106 0.06 -6.32 16.02
CA VAL A 106 0.63 -6.91 14.81
C VAL A 106 -0.46 -7.02 13.75
N LEU A 107 -0.19 -6.46 12.56
CA LEU A 107 -1.03 -6.48 11.37
C LEU A 107 -0.25 -7.06 10.19
N LEU A 108 -0.94 -7.74 9.26
CA LEU A 108 -0.39 -8.05 7.95
C LEU A 108 -1.00 -7.11 6.91
N CYS A 109 -0.23 -6.71 5.91
CA CYS A 109 -0.74 -5.83 4.87
C CYS A 109 -1.75 -6.51 3.92
N ASP A 110 -1.78 -7.84 3.87
CA ASP A 110 -2.65 -8.62 2.97
C ASP A 110 -4.05 -8.91 3.53
N GLN A 111 -4.33 -8.54 4.78
CA GLN A 111 -5.65 -8.69 5.43
C GLN A 111 -6.61 -7.54 5.04
N ALA A 112 -6.88 -7.44 3.74
CA ALA A 112 -7.48 -6.26 3.14
C ALA A 112 -8.96 -6.02 3.48
N ALA A 113 -9.66 -7.01 4.05
CA ALA A 113 -11.03 -6.85 4.52
C ALA A 113 -11.14 -6.30 5.95
N LEU A 114 -10.02 -6.10 6.66
CA LEU A 114 -10.03 -5.53 8.01
C LEU A 114 -10.57 -4.10 8.01
N THR A 115 -11.36 -3.78 9.03
CA THR A 115 -11.94 -2.45 9.23
C THR A 115 -11.42 -1.79 10.51
N ALA A 116 -11.59 -0.47 10.63
CA ALA A 116 -11.28 0.25 11.86
C ALA A 116 -12.09 -0.29 13.05
N ALA A 117 -13.37 -0.64 12.82
CA ALA A 117 -14.23 -1.23 13.85
C ALA A 117 -13.72 -2.59 14.34
N ASP A 118 -13.10 -3.39 13.46
CA ASP A 118 -12.47 -4.64 13.86
C ASP A 118 -11.31 -4.40 14.84
N LEU A 119 -10.44 -3.44 14.52
CA LEU A 119 -9.30 -3.12 15.38
C LEU A 119 -9.72 -2.45 16.68
N MET A 120 -10.71 -1.55 16.66
CA MET A 120 -11.25 -0.94 17.87
C MET A 120 -11.76 -2.00 18.86
N ARG A 121 -12.56 -2.97 18.39
CA ARG A 121 -13.03 -4.08 19.25
C ARG A 121 -11.88 -4.89 19.84
N LEU A 122 -10.82 -5.11 19.05
CA LEU A 122 -9.63 -5.83 19.52
C LEU A 122 -8.86 -5.02 20.58
N VAL A 123 -8.72 -3.71 20.37
CA VAL A 123 -8.06 -2.78 21.30
C VAL A 123 -8.86 -2.67 22.60
N GLU A 124 -10.17 -2.52 22.53
CA GLU A 124 -11.06 -2.51 23.71
C GLU A 124 -10.94 -3.80 24.51
N ALA A 125 -10.95 -4.95 23.84
CA ALA A 125 -10.79 -6.26 24.48
C ALA A 125 -9.42 -6.41 25.17
N TRP A 126 -8.36 -5.84 24.59
CA TRP A 126 -7.04 -5.81 25.22
C TRP A 126 -6.98 -4.82 26.39
N GLN A 127 -7.56 -3.62 26.26
CA GLN A 127 -7.57 -2.61 27.32
C GLN A 127 -8.29 -3.10 28.58
N ALA A 128 -9.30 -3.96 28.44
CA ALA A 128 -9.95 -4.63 29.58
C ALA A 128 -8.98 -5.54 30.37
N PHE A 129 -7.98 -6.12 29.70
CA PHE A 129 -6.97 -6.99 30.30
C PHE A 129 -5.57 -6.78 29.71
N PRO A 130 -4.88 -5.65 30.00
CA PRO A 130 -3.66 -5.25 29.27
C PRO A 130 -2.47 -6.22 29.39
N GLN A 131 -2.52 -7.09 30.40
CA GLN A 131 -1.50 -8.12 30.66
C GLN A 131 -1.68 -9.37 29.78
N ARG A 132 -2.85 -9.54 29.14
CA ARG A 132 -3.17 -10.67 28.26
C ARG A 132 -2.88 -10.30 26.81
N MET A 133 -2.55 -11.31 26.00
CA MET A 133 -2.63 -11.14 24.54
C MET A 133 -4.09 -10.99 24.13
N ALA A 134 -4.34 -10.25 23.06
CA ALA A 134 -5.63 -10.24 22.38
C ALA A 134 -5.42 -10.63 20.92
N ALA A 135 -6.31 -11.42 20.34
CA ALA A 135 -6.17 -11.84 18.94
C ALA A 135 -7.51 -11.94 18.23
N ALA A 136 -7.48 -11.75 16.91
CA ALA A 136 -8.59 -12.06 16.04
C ALA A 136 -8.88 -13.58 16.04
N GLY A 137 -10.16 -13.93 16.19
CA GLY A 137 -10.68 -15.29 16.07
C GLY A 137 -11.40 -15.48 14.75
N TYR A 138 -10.90 -16.39 13.92
CA TYR A 138 -11.44 -16.70 12.60
C TYR A 138 -11.01 -18.09 12.12
N ALA A 139 -11.82 -18.69 11.25
CA ALA A 139 -11.59 -20.05 10.72
C ALA A 139 -11.27 -21.10 11.81
N GLY A 140 -11.91 -20.99 12.99
CA GLY A 140 -11.69 -21.89 14.12
C GLY A 140 -10.34 -21.72 14.83
N THR A 141 -9.59 -20.66 14.56
CA THR A 141 -8.26 -20.40 15.15
C THR A 141 -8.12 -18.97 15.66
N ALA A 142 -7.10 -18.72 16.48
CA ALA A 142 -6.66 -17.38 16.83
C ALA A 142 -5.47 -16.97 15.93
N GLY A 143 -5.50 -15.75 15.41
CA GLY A 143 -4.52 -15.23 14.46
C GLY A 143 -4.36 -13.71 14.56
N VAL A 144 -3.57 -13.17 13.65
CA VAL A 144 -3.44 -11.71 13.49
C VAL A 144 -4.69 -11.15 12.81
N PRO A 145 -5.11 -9.89 13.06
CA PRO A 145 -4.47 -8.93 13.95
C PRO A 145 -4.45 -9.38 15.40
N ALA A 146 -3.32 -9.14 16.08
CA ALA A 146 -3.13 -9.57 17.45
C ALA A 146 -2.26 -8.58 18.23
N ILE A 147 -2.66 -8.31 19.47
CA ILE A 147 -1.99 -7.42 20.41
C ILE A 147 -1.14 -8.27 21.36
N PHE A 148 0.15 -7.93 21.43
CA PHE A 148 1.13 -8.57 22.28
C PHE A 148 1.65 -7.57 23.31
N PRO A 149 1.36 -7.78 24.62
CA PRO A 149 1.97 -7.01 25.69
C PRO A 149 3.50 -7.13 25.65
N ARG A 150 4.20 -6.09 26.13
CA ARG A 150 5.66 -6.03 26.14
C ARG A 150 6.32 -7.26 26.77
N ALA A 151 5.71 -7.85 27.78
CA ALA A 151 6.20 -9.08 28.41
C ALA A 151 6.32 -10.27 27.43
N VAL A 152 5.57 -10.27 26.32
CA VAL A 152 5.57 -11.31 25.29
C VAL A 152 6.62 -11.05 24.20
N TRP A 153 7.15 -9.83 24.10
CA TRP A 153 8.12 -9.45 23.05
C TRP A 153 9.39 -10.30 23.03
N PRO A 154 9.99 -10.72 24.16
CA PRO A 154 11.11 -11.66 24.14
C PRO A 154 10.76 -13.02 23.50
N ALA A 155 9.52 -13.47 23.60
CA ALA A 155 9.06 -14.69 22.93
C ALA A 155 8.91 -14.49 21.43
N LEU A 156 8.35 -13.35 21.00
CA LEU A 156 8.30 -12.95 19.58
C LEU A 156 9.71 -12.88 18.98
N ALA A 157 10.67 -12.30 19.70
CA ALA A 157 12.08 -12.20 19.31
C ALA A 157 12.79 -13.57 19.15
N ARG A 158 12.20 -14.65 19.67
CA ARG A 158 12.76 -16.02 19.60
C ARG A 158 12.06 -16.91 18.57
N LEU A 159 11.00 -16.44 17.92
CA LEU A 159 10.32 -17.20 16.87
C LEU A 159 11.26 -17.56 15.72
N ARG A 160 10.98 -18.67 15.05
CA ARG A 160 11.73 -19.20 13.89
C ARG A 160 10.75 -19.79 12.87
N GLY A 161 11.15 -19.76 11.61
CA GLY A 161 10.37 -20.32 10.49
C GLY A 161 9.09 -19.54 10.16
N ASP A 162 8.18 -20.21 9.47
CA ASP A 162 7.00 -19.57 8.85
C ASP A 162 5.75 -19.51 9.75
N HIS A 163 5.77 -20.14 10.93
CA HIS A 163 4.57 -20.24 11.78
C HIS A 163 4.13 -18.93 12.46
N GLY A 164 4.90 -17.85 12.28
CA GLY A 164 4.53 -16.50 12.70
C GLY A 164 4.08 -16.37 14.15
N ALA A 165 3.21 -15.40 14.40
CA ALA A 165 2.68 -15.12 15.74
C ALA A 165 1.67 -16.17 16.22
N ARG A 166 1.05 -16.95 15.31
CA ARG A 166 0.07 -18.00 15.61
C ARG A 166 0.61 -19.02 16.61
N ARG A 167 1.91 -19.32 16.57
CA ARG A 167 2.56 -20.23 17.53
C ARG A 167 2.47 -19.77 18.99
N LEU A 168 2.48 -18.45 19.24
CA LEU A 168 2.34 -17.92 20.60
C LEU A 168 0.87 -17.83 21.05
N LEU A 169 -0.06 -17.76 20.09
CA LEU A 169 -1.50 -17.68 20.38
C LEU A 169 -2.10 -19.05 20.67
N ALA A 170 -1.64 -20.08 19.97
CA ALA A 170 -2.17 -21.43 20.12
C ALA A 170 -1.97 -21.98 21.54
N GLY A 171 -3.07 -22.24 22.26
CA GLY A 171 -3.05 -22.83 23.60
C GLY A 171 -2.62 -21.87 24.72
N ALA A 172 -2.52 -20.56 24.45
CA ALA A 172 -2.13 -19.60 25.47
C ALA A 172 -3.24 -19.38 26.50
N ALA A 173 -2.93 -19.60 27.79
CA ALA A 173 -3.88 -19.38 28.89
C ALA A 173 -4.26 -17.89 29.04
N ALA A 174 -3.31 -16.98 28.78
CA ALA A 174 -3.49 -15.53 28.88
C ALA A 174 -3.78 -14.91 27.50
N LEU A 175 -4.85 -15.37 26.86
CA LEU A 175 -5.31 -14.88 25.55
C LEU A 175 -6.80 -14.52 25.59
N THR A 176 -7.15 -13.36 25.05
CA THR A 176 -8.53 -12.94 24.75
C THR A 176 -8.74 -13.06 23.23
N VAL A 177 -9.75 -13.83 22.81
CA VAL A 177 -10.06 -14.02 21.38
C VAL A 177 -11.30 -13.21 21.03
N VAL A 178 -11.19 -12.39 19.99
CA VAL A 178 -12.28 -11.53 19.49
C VAL A 178 -12.73 -12.04 18.13
N ALA A 179 -14.01 -12.42 17.99
CA ALA A 179 -14.55 -12.87 16.72
C ALA A 179 -14.36 -11.81 15.62
N MET A 180 -13.68 -12.18 14.53
CA MET A 180 -13.30 -11.26 13.46
C MET A 180 -13.18 -12.00 12.11
N PRO A 181 -14.31 -12.37 11.47
CA PRO A 181 -14.30 -13.09 10.20
C PRO A 181 -13.51 -12.39 9.08
N ASN A 182 -13.52 -11.05 9.07
CA ASN A 182 -12.78 -10.23 8.12
C ASN A 182 -11.26 -10.50 8.11
N ALA A 183 -10.70 -10.91 9.25
CA ALA A 183 -9.27 -11.24 9.36
C ALA A 183 -8.87 -12.51 8.59
N ALA A 184 -9.84 -13.32 8.13
CA ALA A 184 -9.59 -14.52 7.32
C ALA A 184 -9.41 -14.23 5.82
N VAL A 185 -9.70 -13.01 5.37
CA VAL A 185 -9.68 -12.65 3.96
C VAL A 185 -8.32 -12.08 3.59
N ASP A 186 -7.44 -12.96 3.12
CA ASP A 186 -6.09 -12.62 2.67
C ASP A 186 -6.04 -12.40 1.15
N VAL A 187 -5.27 -11.40 0.71
CA VAL A 187 -4.93 -11.21 -0.71
C VAL A 187 -3.60 -11.91 -1.01
N ASP A 188 -3.66 -13.10 -1.60
CA ASP A 188 -2.49 -13.93 -1.89
C ASP A 188 -2.21 -14.14 -3.37
N THR A 189 -3.25 -14.10 -4.18
CA THR A 189 -3.22 -14.30 -5.63
C THR A 189 -3.86 -13.11 -6.35
N PRO A 190 -3.61 -12.94 -7.66
CA PRO A 190 -4.32 -11.93 -8.45
C PRO A 190 -5.84 -12.16 -8.48
N ALA A 191 -6.28 -13.41 -8.36
CA ALA A 191 -7.70 -13.74 -8.28
C ALA A 191 -8.36 -13.23 -6.99
N ASP A 192 -7.68 -13.35 -5.85
CA ASP A 192 -8.16 -12.82 -4.56
C ASP A 192 -8.31 -11.29 -4.63
N HIS A 193 -7.28 -10.62 -5.16
CA HIS A 193 -7.29 -9.17 -5.39
C HIS A 193 -8.44 -8.74 -6.29
N ALA A 194 -8.64 -9.44 -7.41
CA ALA A 194 -9.73 -9.13 -8.33
C ALA A 194 -11.11 -9.37 -7.70
N GLY A 195 -11.25 -10.41 -6.89
CA GLY A 195 -12.46 -10.67 -6.10
C GLY A 195 -12.79 -9.53 -5.15
N LEU A 196 -11.80 -9.07 -4.40
CA LEU A 196 -11.96 -8.01 -3.41
C LEU A 196 -12.24 -6.63 -4.04
N CYS A 197 -11.63 -6.32 -5.19
CA CYS A 197 -11.94 -5.11 -5.93
C CYS A 197 -13.41 -5.09 -6.36
N ARG A 198 -13.91 -6.21 -6.93
CA ARG A 198 -15.30 -6.34 -7.36
C ARG A 198 -16.29 -6.18 -6.21
N SER A 199 -16.04 -6.81 -5.05
CA SER A 199 -16.91 -6.69 -3.88
C SER A 199 -16.96 -5.26 -3.33
N SER A 200 -15.91 -4.47 -3.59
CA SER A 200 -15.80 -3.08 -3.17
C SER A 200 -16.27 -2.09 -4.24
N GLY A 201 -16.77 -2.55 -5.39
CA GLY A 201 -17.23 -1.70 -6.48
C GLY A 201 -16.10 -1.08 -7.34
N HIS A 202 -14.88 -1.60 -7.25
CA HIS A 202 -13.71 -1.09 -7.96
C HIS A 202 -13.18 -2.07 -9.02
N LEU A 203 -12.56 -1.54 -10.08
CA LEU A 203 -11.84 -2.35 -11.05
C LEU A 203 -10.50 -2.83 -10.47
N ALA A 204 -10.17 -4.09 -10.71
CA ALA A 204 -8.88 -4.65 -10.34
C ALA A 204 -7.80 -4.15 -11.31
N LEU A 205 -7.05 -3.14 -10.89
CA LEU A 205 -5.92 -2.65 -11.68
C LEU A 205 -4.71 -3.58 -11.49
N PRO A 206 -3.94 -3.87 -12.55
CA PRO A 206 -2.68 -4.60 -12.39
C PRO A 206 -1.76 -3.84 -11.41
N VAL A 207 -0.97 -4.58 -10.62
CA VAL A 207 0.07 -3.97 -9.78
C VAL A 207 1.09 -3.34 -10.71
N ALA A 208 0.91 -2.05 -10.96
CA ALA A 208 1.73 -1.30 -11.87
C ALA A 208 3.15 -1.11 -11.29
N GLN A 209 4.11 -0.86 -12.15
CA GLN A 209 5.47 -0.51 -11.72
C GLN A 209 5.43 0.77 -10.86
N PRO A 210 6.40 0.98 -9.94
CA PRO A 210 6.37 1.99 -8.86
C PRO A 210 5.99 3.43 -9.26
N ALA A 211 6.10 3.81 -10.53
CA ALA A 211 5.77 5.13 -11.05
C ALA A 211 4.28 5.52 -10.94
N VAL A 212 3.35 4.56 -10.86
CA VAL A 212 1.90 4.84 -10.78
C VAL A 212 1.45 5.22 -9.36
N TYR A 213 2.18 4.77 -8.33
CA TYR A 213 1.80 4.92 -6.92
C TYR A 213 1.85 6.36 -6.38
N LEU A 214 2.76 7.18 -6.90
CA LEU A 214 2.94 8.55 -6.41
C LEU A 214 1.79 9.50 -6.78
N ARG A 215 0.88 9.11 -7.69
CA ARG A 215 -0.23 9.98 -8.13
C ARG A 215 -1.54 9.74 -7.37
N ALA A 216 -1.89 8.48 -7.08
CA ALA A 216 -3.13 8.15 -6.38
C ALA A 216 -3.14 8.66 -4.92
N ALA A 217 -2.02 8.49 -4.19
CA ALA A 217 -1.88 8.95 -2.81
C ALA A 217 -1.85 10.49 -2.66
N ARG A 218 -1.47 11.22 -3.71
CA ARG A 218 -1.41 12.70 -3.70
C ARG A 218 -2.76 13.37 -3.97
N GLN A 219 -3.70 12.69 -4.61
CA GLN A 219 -5.04 13.24 -4.89
C GLN A 219 -5.94 13.29 -3.65
N GLU A 220 -5.73 12.42 -2.65
CA GLU A 220 -6.54 12.42 -1.41
C GLU A 220 -5.95 13.30 -0.29
N ALA A 221 -4.66 13.65 -0.35
CA ALA A 221 -3.94 14.25 0.78
C ALA A 221 -3.96 15.79 0.88
N GLY A 222 -4.70 16.50 0.01
CA GLY A 222 -5.03 17.92 0.20
C GLY A 222 -3.89 18.80 0.76
N MET A 223 -2.68 18.70 0.20
CA MET A 223 -1.53 19.53 0.58
C MET A 223 -1.01 20.27 -0.66
N GLU A 224 -1.10 21.60 -0.56
CA GLU A 224 -0.81 22.58 -1.60
C GLU A 224 0.59 22.45 -2.22
N GLY A 225 0.61 22.62 -3.54
CA GLY A 225 1.80 22.72 -4.38
C GLY A 225 1.39 22.96 -5.83
N ALA A 226 0.50 23.93 -6.07
CA ALA A 226 -0.01 24.32 -7.38
C ALA A 226 0.93 25.33 -8.08
N GLU A 227 2.21 24.98 -8.22
CA GLU A 227 3.12 25.73 -9.11
C GLU A 227 3.71 24.76 -10.14
N GLY A 228 3.37 24.99 -11.41
CA GLY A 228 3.94 24.28 -12.57
C GLY A 228 3.08 23.20 -13.21
N MET A 229 1.80 23.05 -12.83
CA MET A 229 0.88 22.14 -13.51
C MET A 229 0.21 22.84 -14.70
N MET A 230 0.26 22.21 -15.86
CA MET A 230 -0.36 22.70 -17.10
C MET A 230 -1.35 21.67 -17.65
N ARG A 231 -2.37 22.15 -18.36
CA ARG A 231 -3.39 21.35 -19.00
C ARG A 231 -3.17 21.37 -20.51
N VAL A 232 -2.97 20.20 -21.09
CA VAL A 232 -2.77 20.04 -22.54
C VAL A 232 -3.83 19.10 -23.11
N ARG A 233 -4.23 19.33 -24.36
CA ARG A 233 -5.12 18.44 -25.09
C ARG A 233 -4.28 17.44 -25.87
N VAL A 234 -4.53 16.14 -25.70
CA VAL A 234 -3.80 15.10 -26.44
C VAL A 234 -4.76 14.36 -27.37
N GLU A 235 -4.35 14.18 -28.63
CA GLU A 235 -5.12 13.44 -29.62
C GLU A 235 -4.42 12.13 -30.01
N TYR A 236 -5.22 11.07 -30.10
CA TYR A 236 -4.74 9.71 -30.33
C TYR A 236 -5.23 9.14 -31.66
N PHE A 237 -4.33 8.44 -32.33
CA PHE A 237 -4.58 7.78 -33.61
C PHE A 237 -4.10 6.33 -33.60
N ALA A 238 -4.70 5.51 -34.47
CA ALA A 238 -4.35 4.10 -34.67
C ALA A 238 -4.21 3.34 -33.34
N VAL A 239 -3.10 2.61 -33.16
CA VAL A 239 -2.83 1.80 -31.97
C VAL A 239 -2.85 2.60 -30.66
N LEU A 240 -2.49 3.89 -30.67
CA LEU A 240 -2.55 4.72 -29.47
C LEU A 240 -4.00 4.99 -29.04
N ARG A 241 -4.90 5.16 -30.00
CA ARG A 241 -6.34 5.34 -29.74
C ARG A 241 -6.96 4.06 -29.16
N GLU A 242 -6.55 2.91 -29.68
CA GLU A 242 -7.01 1.60 -29.18
C GLU A 242 -6.55 1.37 -27.75
N CYS A 243 -5.29 1.69 -27.43
CA CYS A 243 -4.77 1.61 -26.07
C CYS A 243 -5.42 2.62 -25.11
N ALA A 244 -5.62 3.87 -25.55
CA ALA A 244 -6.18 4.93 -24.71
C ALA A 244 -7.72 4.83 -24.56
N GLY A 245 -8.40 4.06 -25.40
CA GLY A 245 -9.86 3.91 -25.39
C GLY A 245 -10.65 5.17 -25.80
N CYS A 246 -9.97 6.24 -26.22
CA CYS A 246 -10.55 7.52 -26.62
C CYS A 246 -9.75 8.17 -27.77
N SER A 247 -10.40 9.05 -28.56
CA SER A 247 -9.75 9.79 -29.65
C SER A 247 -8.98 11.02 -29.18
N HIS A 248 -9.31 11.54 -27.99
CA HIS A 248 -8.60 12.63 -27.34
C HIS A 248 -8.88 12.62 -25.83
N GLU A 249 -8.00 13.25 -25.06
CA GLU A 249 -8.21 13.54 -23.64
C GLU A 249 -7.57 14.88 -23.25
N GLU A 250 -8.02 15.48 -22.15
CA GLU A 250 -7.31 16.58 -21.49
C GLU A 250 -6.39 16.02 -20.40
N VAL A 251 -5.12 16.41 -20.45
CA VAL A 251 -4.07 15.91 -19.58
C VAL A 251 -3.53 17.05 -18.75
N GLU A 252 -3.73 16.98 -17.45
CA GLU A 252 -2.97 17.79 -16.50
C GLU A 252 -1.60 17.14 -16.27
N THR A 253 -0.53 17.89 -16.53
CA THR A 253 0.84 17.40 -16.56
C THR A 253 1.83 18.45 -16.04
N GLN A 254 3.00 18.00 -15.60
CA GLN A 254 4.16 18.84 -15.29
C GLN A 254 5.29 18.63 -16.32
N ALA A 255 5.02 17.86 -17.38
CA ALA A 255 5.99 17.50 -18.39
C ALA A 255 6.46 18.72 -19.18
N ALA A 256 7.69 19.19 -18.91
CA ALA A 256 8.24 20.35 -19.60
C ALA A 256 8.44 20.15 -21.11
N THR A 257 8.47 18.90 -21.61
CA THR A 257 8.72 18.57 -23.02
C THR A 257 7.79 17.49 -23.57
N LEU A 258 7.67 17.41 -24.90
CA LEU A 258 6.90 16.40 -25.61
C LEU A 258 7.35 14.96 -25.27
N ARG A 259 8.66 14.72 -25.07
CA ARG A 259 9.17 13.42 -24.61
C ARG A 259 8.67 13.06 -23.22
N ALA A 260 8.73 14.01 -22.29
CA ALA A 260 8.26 13.78 -20.94
C ALA A 260 6.74 13.49 -20.94
N LEU A 261 5.96 14.25 -21.73
CA LEU A 261 4.53 14.02 -21.87
C LEU A 261 4.23 12.64 -22.45
N PHE A 262 4.95 12.22 -23.50
CA PHE A 262 4.74 10.89 -24.08
C PHE A 262 5.09 9.77 -23.11
N ALA A 263 6.16 9.91 -22.32
CA ALA A 263 6.49 8.94 -21.28
C ALA A 263 5.39 8.83 -20.20
N GLU A 264 4.76 9.96 -19.83
CA GLU A 264 3.60 9.95 -18.93
C GLU A 264 2.40 9.18 -19.51
N LEU A 265 2.15 9.35 -20.81
CA LEU A 265 1.03 8.70 -21.50
C LEU A 265 1.29 7.23 -21.81
N GLU A 266 2.53 6.88 -22.16
CA GLU A 266 2.98 5.49 -22.30
C GLU A 266 2.78 4.74 -20.98
N ALA A 267 3.13 5.36 -19.85
CA ALA A 267 2.88 4.79 -18.53
C ALA A 267 1.39 4.71 -18.17
N ARG A 268 0.58 5.68 -18.61
CA ARG A 268 -0.88 5.74 -18.35
C ARG A 268 -1.65 4.68 -19.13
N HIS A 269 -1.35 4.51 -20.41
CA HIS A 269 -2.16 3.73 -21.35
C HIS A 269 -1.49 2.44 -21.83
N GLY A 270 -0.24 2.19 -21.44
CA GLY A 270 0.50 1.00 -21.85
C GLY A 270 0.80 0.98 -23.35
N PHE A 271 1.20 2.13 -23.92
CA PHE A 271 1.47 2.23 -25.35
C PHE A 271 2.60 1.28 -25.78
N PRO A 272 2.49 0.61 -26.94
CA PRO A 272 3.55 -0.23 -27.46
C PRO A 272 4.73 0.61 -27.94
N ARG A 273 5.92 0.00 -28.01
CA ARG A 273 7.11 0.69 -28.52
C ARG A 273 6.97 0.95 -30.03
N LEU A 274 6.90 2.22 -30.41
CA LEU A 274 6.75 2.67 -31.80
C LEU A 274 8.02 3.36 -32.30
N PRO A 275 8.90 2.68 -33.06
CA PRO A 275 10.23 3.19 -33.44
C PRO A 275 10.21 4.37 -34.43
N SER A 276 9.05 4.73 -34.99
CA SER A 276 8.91 5.81 -35.99
C SER A 276 7.75 6.76 -35.65
N LEU A 277 7.45 6.88 -34.36
CA LEU A 277 6.45 7.80 -33.86
C LEU A 277 6.91 9.25 -34.09
N LYS A 278 6.04 10.07 -34.69
CA LYS A 278 6.24 11.52 -34.80
C LYS A 278 5.34 12.24 -33.82
N VAL A 279 5.71 13.47 -33.47
CA VAL A 279 4.92 14.33 -32.59
C VAL A 279 4.66 15.66 -33.27
N ALA A 280 3.43 16.15 -33.13
CA ALA A 280 3.03 17.50 -33.51
C ALA A 280 2.52 18.26 -32.29
N LEU A 281 2.85 19.54 -32.22
CA LEU A 281 2.39 20.48 -31.21
C LEU A 281 1.69 21.63 -31.94
N ASN A 282 0.43 21.92 -31.58
CA ASN A 282 -0.38 22.96 -32.20
C ASN A 282 -0.39 22.88 -33.74
N ALA A 283 -0.63 21.67 -34.25
CA ALA A 283 -0.67 21.29 -35.67
C ALA A 283 0.66 21.38 -36.45
N GLU A 284 1.79 21.60 -35.78
CA GLU A 284 3.13 21.62 -36.41
C GLU A 284 4.00 20.48 -35.89
N PHE A 285 4.72 19.79 -36.78
CA PHE A 285 5.72 18.81 -36.36
C PHE A 285 6.82 19.47 -35.54
N ARG A 286 7.19 18.84 -34.43
CA ARG A 286 8.17 19.36 -33.47
C ARG A 286 9.20 18.31 -33.09
N ASP A 287 10.31 18.78 -32.54
CA ASP A 287 11.29 17.92 -31.91
C ASP A 287 10.78 17.43 -30.54
N TRP A 288 11.19 16.23 -30.13
CA TRP A 288 10.77 15.62 -28.87
C TRP A 288 11.18 16.41 -27.62
N GLU A 289 12.21 17.24 -27.70
CA GLU A 289 12.64 18.14 -26.62
C GLU A 289 11.94 19.51 -26.66
N SER A 290 10.98 19.71 -27.58
CA SER A 290 10.25 20.98 -27.65
C SER A 290 9.45 21.21 -26.37
N PRO A 291 9.46 22.45 -25.85
CA PRO A 291 8.77 22.78 -24.61
C PRO A 291 7.26 22.72 -24.77
N LEU A 292 6.57 22.38 -23.68
CA LEU A 292 5.11 22.41 -23.56
C LEU A 292 4.65 23.60 -22.74
N ALA A 293 3.51 24.16 -23.12
CA ALA A 293 2.81 25.23 -22.43
C ALA A 293 1.35 24.84 -22.12
N ASP A 294 0.76 25.55 -21.16
CA ASP A 294 -0.65 25.41 -20.82
C ASP A 294 -1.55 25.74 -22.01
N GLY A 295 -2.54 24.87 -22.25
CA GLY A 295 -3.47 24.96 -23.39
C GLY A 295 -2.98 24.33 -24.69
N ASP A 296 -1.75 23.80 -24.73
CA ASP A 296 -1.20 23.19 -25.94
C ASP A 296 -1.99 21.96 -26.40
N THR A 297 -2.07 21.77 -27.72
CA THR A 297 -2.62 20.56 -28.34
C THR A 297 -1.50 19.71 -28.90
N VAL A 298 -1.41 18.46 -28.45
CA VAL A 298 -0.35 17.51 -28.80
C VAL A 298 -0.94 16.33 -29.55
N VAL A 299 -0.27 15.94 -30.63
CA VAL A 299 -0.65 14.77 -31.42
C VAL A 299 0.53 13.83 -31.57
N PHE A 300 0.36 12.59 -31.15
CA PHE A 300 1.30 11.51 -31.41
C PHE A 300 0.84 10.73 -32.64
N ILE A 301 1.70 10.66 -33.65
CA ILE A 301 1.37 10.16 -34.99
C ILE A 301 2.17 8.87 -35.23
N PRO A 302 1.57 7.69 -34.98
CA PRO A 302 2.19 6.42 -35.31
C PRO A 302 2.53 6.34 -36.80
N PRO A 303 3.53 5.54 -37.20
CA PRO A 303 3.77 5.28 -38.61
C PRO A 303 2.51 4.70 -39.25
N VAL A 304 2.00 5.36 -40.28
CA VAL A 304 0.87 4.86 -41.07
C VAL A 304 1.34 3.64 -41.88
N ALA A 305 0.69 2.51 -41.68
CA ALA A 305 0.78 1.39 -42.60
C ALA A 305 -0.08 1.72 -43.83
N GLY A 306 0.45 2.49 -44.79
CA GLY A 306 -0.20 2.73 -46.08
C GLY A 306 0.08 4.11 -46.67
N GLY A 307 0.78 4.11 -47.80
CA GLY A 307 1.12 5.27 -48.64
C GLY A 307 2.51 5.12 -49.24
#